data_AF-A0A7V8YUW1-F1
#
_entry.id   AF-A0A7V8YUW1-F1
#
_cell.length_a   1.000
_cell.length_b   1.000
_cell.length_c   1.000
_cell.angle_alpha   90.00
_cell.angle_beta   90.00
_cell.angle_gamma   90.00
#
_symmetry.space_group_name_H-M   'P 1'
#
loop_
_entity.id
_entity.type
_entity.pdbx_description
1 polymer ?
#
loop_
_entity_poly.entity_id
_entity_poly.type
_entity_poly.pdbx_seq_one_letter_code
_entity_poly.pdbx_strand_id
1 'polypeptide(L)'
;MNDLAPTAPQAIRDVFALLAPTLAQPAPAGCLERIADPARTMLGARQYARFTAAIAASTATWKVIVNEVPIQQFYALPYDRWEGYAAERERLLRFLQANVRNVVFLSTDTHANFVNEVRLRTLEAGGPVGTGIFEVVTGPVATKTQDVEVDETLGRVGFGSAIVNIFYKPAPPRGVGMRCAAANVYSYAEVRVSGANLTVTPKDLNGKLVREESGAPCGPFVFGAR
;
A
#
# COMPACT_ATOMS: atom_id res chain seq x y z
N MET A 1 2.66 22.10 3.58
CA MET A 1 1.24 21.68 3.52
C MET A 1 1.25 20.31 4.19
N ASN A 2 0.79 20.22 5.46
CA ASN A 2 1.13 19.13 6.38
C ASN A 2 -0.11 18.33 6.82
N ASP A 3 -1.02 18.02 5.90
CA ASP A 3 -2.14 17.13 6.22
C ASP A 3 -1.66 15.68 6.22
N LEU A 4 -1.94 14.90 7.27
CA LEU A 4 -1.41 13.54 7.38
C LEU A 4 -2.19 12.54 6.53
N ALA A 5 -3.44 12.83 6.18
CA ALA A 5 -4.32 11.90 5.49
C ALA A 5 -5.31 12.62 4.56
N PRO A 6 -4.83 13.42 3.59
CA PRO A 6 -5.67 14.30 2.79
C PRO A 6 -6.71 13.54 1.97
N THR A 7 -6.41 12.31 1.55
CA THR A 7 -7.28 11.46 0.72
C THR A 7 -8.22 10.57 1.53
N ALA A 8 -8.08 10.51 2.87
CA ALA A 8 -8.99 9.74 3.70
C ALA A 8 -10.38 10.40 3.75
N PRO A 9 -11.49 9.63 3.69
CA PRO A 9 -12.82 10.19 3.93
C PRO A 9 -12.92 10.85 5.29
N GLN A 10 -13.71 11.93 5.40
CA GLN A 10 -13.81 12.70 6.65
C GLN A 10 -14.22 11.83 7.85
N ALA A 11 -15.13 10.87 7.67
CA ALA A 11 -15.52 9.94 8.74
C ALA A 11 -14.34 9.13 9.31
N ILE A 12 -13.33 8.81 8.49
CA ILE A 12 -12.10 8.15 8.95
C ILE A 12 -11.19 9.16 9.63
N ARG A 13 -11.06 10.37 9.06
CA ARG A 13 -10.26 11.46 9.65
C ARG A 13 -10.74 11.80 11.06
N ASP A 14 -12.06 11.83 11.27
CA ASP A 14 -12.70 12.10 12.56
C ASP A 14 -12.36 11.05 13.63
N VAL A 15 -12.22 9.77 13.25
CA VAL A 15 -11.77 8.70 14.17
C VAL A 15 -10.37 9.00 14.74
N PHE A 16 -9.52 9.63 13.94
CA PHE A 16 -8.14 9.95 14.29
C PHE A 16 -7.97 11.38 14.85
N ALA A 17 -9.03 12.19 14.90
CA ALA A 17 -8.95 13.57 15.35
C ALA A 17 -8.48 13.72 16.81
N LEU A 18 -8.75 12.75 17.68
CA LEU A 18 -8.22 12.78 19.05
C LEU A 18 -6.68 12.70 19.09
N LEU A 19 -6.07 12.13 18.04
CA LEU A 19 -4.67 11.76 17.97
C LEU A 19 -3.88 12.75 17.11
N ALA A 20 -4.50 13.19 16.02
CA ALA A 20 -4.03 14.26 15.18
C ALA A 20 -5.19 15.28 15.02
N PRO A 21 -5.30 16.28 15.91
CA PRO A 21 -6.42 17.24 15.92
C PRO A 21 -6.68 17.96 14.60
N THR A 22 -5.66 18.12 13.76
CA THR A 22 -5.78 18.69 12.42
C THR A 22 -6.68 17.88 11.49
N LEU A 23 -6.87 16.57 11.74
CA LEU A 23 -7.73 15.71 10.93
C LEU A 23 -9.23 15.97 11.13
N ALA A 24 -9.63 16.62 12.23
CA ALA A 24 -11.01 17.07 12.44
C ALA A 24 -11.45 18.10 11.38
N GLN A 25 -10.50 18.78 10.74
CA GLN A 25 -10.79 19.70 9.65
C GLN A 25 -10.79 18.95 8.32
N PRO A 26 -11.65 19.36 7.37
CA PRO A 26 -11.57 18.88 6.00
C PRO A 26 -10.18 19.10 5.40
N ALA A 27 -9.76 18.16 4.56
CA ALA A 27 -8.53 18.33 3.80
C ALA A 27 -8.61 19.63 2.96
N PRO A 28 -7.51 20.40 2.84
CA PRO A 28 -7.53 21.61 2.02
C PRO A 28 -7.90 21.29 0.57
N ALA A 29 -8.87 22.02 -0.01
CA ALA A 29 -9.35 21.78 -1.37
C ALA A 29 -8.20 21.80 -2.40
N GLY A 30 -7.31 22.79 -2.32
CA GLY A 30 -6.12 22.87 -3.18
C GLY A 30 -5.16 21.68 -3.02
N CYS A 31 -5.13 21.00 -1.87
CA CYS A 31 -4.35 19.77 -1.70
C CYS A 31 -4.96 18.62 -2.50
N LEU A 32 -6.28 18.43 -2.35
CA LEU A 32 -7.04 17.40 -3.07
C LEU A 32 -7.00 17.62 -4.58
N GLU A 33 -7.19 18.86 -5.04
CA GLU A 33 -7.06 19.23 -6.45
C GLU A 33 -5.68 18.90 -7.00
N ARG A 34 -4.61 19.19 -6.25
CA ARG A 34 -3.24 18.84 -6.64
C ARG A 34 -2.98 17.34 -6.65
N ILE A 35 -3.60 16.54 -5.78
CA ILE A 35 -3.47 15.08 -5.81
C ILE A 35 -4.25 14.48 -6.99
N ALA A 36 -5.41 15.06 -7.31
CA ALA A 36 -6.29 14.62 -8.39
C ALA A 36 -5.87 15.13 -9.78
N ASP A 37 -4.94 16.10 -9.85
CA ASP A 37 -4.48 16.71 -11.11
C ASP A 37 -3.95 15.66 -12.11
N PRO A 38 -4.60 15.47 -13.27
CA PRO A 38 -4.19 14.48 -14.26
C PRO A 38 -2.85 14.79 -14.93
N ALA A 39 -2.31 16.01 -14.77
CA ALA A 39 -0.99 16.37 -15.26
C ALA A 39 0.15 15.85 -14.36
N ARG A 40 -0.15 15.42 -13.12
CA ARG A 40 0.89 14.85 -12.23
C ARG A 40 1.22 13.41 -12.61
N THR A 41 2.52 13.12 -12.63
CA THR A 41 3.04 11.80 -13.01
C THR A 41 4.12 11.33 -12.05
N MET A 42 4.07 10.05 -11.68
CA MET A 42 5.14 9.31 -11.02
C MET A 42 6.19 8.84 -12.04
N LEU A 43 5.74 8.24 -13.16
CA LEU A 43 6.63 7.69 -14.19
C LEU A 43 7.01 8.72 -15.25
N GLY A 44 6.14 9.69 -15.49
CA GLY A 44 6.21 10.56 -16.67
C GLY A 44 5.91 9.81 -17.97
N ALA A 45 5.64 10.57 -19.05
CA ALA A 45 5.11 10.01 -20.29
C ALA A 45 6.02 8.94 -20.93
N ARG A 46 7.34 9.16 -20.93
CA ARG A 46 8.30 8.26 -21.59
C ARG A 46 8.39 6.90 -20.88
N GLN A 47 8.52 6.89 -19.55
CA GLN A 47 8.62 5.66 -18.79
C GLN A 47 7.27 4.93 -18.76
N TYR A 48 6.15 5.65 -18.63
CA TYR A 48 4.81 5.07 -18.69
C TYR A 48 4.58 4.32 -20.01
N ALA A 49 4.86 4.97 -21.16
CA ALA A 49 4.68 4.36 -22.47
C ALA A 49 5.60 3.14 -22.67
N ARG A 50 6.87 3.23 -22.27
CA ARG A 50 7.82 2.12 -22.37
C ARG A 50 7.41 0.94 -21.48
N PHE A 51 7.02 1.22 -20.23
CA PHE A 51 6.62 0.20 -19.27
C PHE A 51 5.37 -0.54 -19.73
N THR A 52 4.31 0.19 -20.09
CA THR A 52 3.03 -0.40 -20.50
C THR A 52 3.16 -1.23 -21.79
N ALA A 53 3.94 -0.75 -22.77
CA ALA A 53 4.23 -1.53 -23.97
C ALA A 53 4.99 -2.83 -23.66
N ALA A 54 6.05 -2.76 -22.83
CA ALA A 54 6.88 -3.91 -22.51
C ALA A 54 6.12 -4.98 -21.70
N ILE A 55 5.36 -4.56 -20.67
CA ILE A 55 4.65 -5.50 -19.80
C ILE A 55 3.49 -6.21 -20.52
N ALA A 56 2.80 -5.51 -21.43
CA ALA A 56 1.74 -6.11 -22.26
C ALA A 56 2.28 -7.08 -23.31
N ALA A 57 3.47 -6.81 -23.87
CA ALA A 57 4.12 -7.71 -24.83
C ALA A 57 4.75 -8.96 -24.18
N SER A 58 4.92 -8.98 -22.85
CA SER A 58 5.59 -10.07 -22.16
C SER A 58 4.79 -11.38 -22.16
N THR A 59 5.41 -12.44 -22.64
CA THR A 59 4.86 -13.81 -22.65
C THR A 59 5.15 -14.61 -21.37
N ALA A 60 5.90 -14.04 -20.41
CA ALA A 60 6.18 -14.70 -19.14
C ALA A 60 4.88 -14.97 -18.37
N THR A 61 4.80 -16.10 -17.64
CA THR A 61 3.60 -16.44 -16.87
C THR A 61 3.29 -15.41 -15.80
N TRP A 62 4.32 -14.92 -15.09
CA TRP A 62 4.20 -13.94 -14.01
C TRP A 62 4.76 -12.58 -14.43
N LYS A 63 4.08 -11.51 -14.04
CA LYS A 63 4.56 -10.14 -14.16
C LYS A 63 4.76 -9.56 -12.76
N VAL A 64 6.01 -9.61 -12.28
CA VAL A 64 6.38 -9.03 -10.99
C VAL A 64 6.85 -7.61 -11.21
N ILE A 65 6.14 -6.65 -10.64
CA ILE A 65 6.50 -5.23 -10.70
C ILE A 65 7.17 -4.88 -9.38
N VAL A 66 8.46 -4.57 -9.45
CA VAL A 66 9.23 -4.08 -8.30
C VAL A 66 9.20 -2.56 -8.34
N ASN A 67 8.76 -1.96 -7.25
CA ASN A 67 8.45 -0.54 -7.15
C ASN A 67 9.05 0.00 -5.85
N GLU A 68 9.63 1.18 -5.87
CA GLU A 68 10.29 1.77 -4.69
C GLU A 68 9.29 2.06 -3.57
N VAL A 69 8.11 2.61 -3.92
CA VAL A 69 7.07 3.01 -2.97
C VAL A 69 5.78 2.22 -3.16
N PRO A 70 4.94 2.05 -2.13
CA PRO A 70 3.70 1.29 -2.28
C PRO A 70 2.68 1.91 -3.22
N ILE A 71 2.01 1.05 -3.99
CA ILE A 71 0.88 1.42 -4.86
C ILE A 71 -0.49 1.17 -4.22
N GLN A 72 -0.60 0.35 -3.18
CA GLN A 72 -1.85 0.13 -2.45
C GLN A 72 -2.29 1.38 -1.69
N GLN A 73 -3.61 1.47 -1.42
CA GLN A 73 -4.17 2.56 -0.63
C GLN A 73 -4.08 2.25 0.86
N PHE A 74 -3.48 3.17 1.61
CA PHE A 74 -3.58 3.20 3.07
C PHE A 74 -3.69 4.62 3.63
N TYR A 75 -3.91 5.62 2.77
CA TYR A 75 -4.43 6.96 3.08
C TYR A 75 -3.54 7.87 3.95
N ALA A 76 -2.55 7.35 4.65
CA ALA A 76 -1.58 8.13 5.41
C ALA A 76 -0.40 8.55 4.52
N LEU A 77 -0.01 9.82 4.62
CA LEU A 77 1.13 10.44 3.93
C LEU A 77 1.24 10.02 2.45
N PRO A 78 0.24 10.33 1.61
CA PRO A 78 0.18 9.82 0.25
C PRO A 78 1.16 10.52 -0.71
N TYR A 79 1.76 11.64 -0.28
CA TYR A 79 2.42 12.62 -1.15
C TYR A 79 3.57 12.06 -1.99
N ASP A 80 4.39 11.20 -1.38
CA ASP A 80 5.56 10.58 -2.01
C ASP A 80 5.27 9.18 -2.57
N ARG A 81 3.99 8.79 -2.59
CA ARG A 81 3.54 7.48 -3.05
C ARG A 81 2.53 7.63 -4.18
N TRP A 82 2.12 6.50 -4.75
CA TRP A 82 1.18 6.48 -5.87
C TRP A 82 -0.18 7.12 -5.55
N GLU A 83 -0.61 7.13 -4.29
CA GLU A 83 -1.82 7.85 -3.86
C GLU A 83 -1.71 9.36 -4.12
N GLY A 84 -0.51 9.93 -4.04
CA GLY A 84 -0.24 11.32 -4.41
C GLY A 84 -0.33 11.58 -5.92
N TYR A 85 -0.34 10.55 -6.76
CA TYR A 85 -0.42 10.63 -8.22
C TYR A 85 -1.68 9.92 -8.72
N ALA A 86 -2.83 10.25 -8.13
CA ALA A 86 -4.05 9.46 -8.20
C ALA A 86 -4.51 9.14 -9.63
N ALA A 87 -4.44 10.12 -10.54
CA ALA A 87 -4.84 9.93 -11.93
C ALA A 87 -3.94 8.94 -12.68
N GLU A 88 -2.60 9.05 -12.56
CA GLU A 88 -1.68 8.11 -13.20
C GLU A 88 -1.74 6.72 -12.56
N ARG A 89 -1.90 6.65 -11.23
CA ARG A 89 -2.14 5.39 -10.50
C ARG A 89 -3.37 4.67 -11.06
N GLU A 90 -4.52 5.35 -11.14
CA GLU A 90 -5.75 4.74 -11.67
C GLU A 90 -5.57 4.31 -13.13
N ARG A 91 -4.96 5.16 -13.97
CA ARG A 91 -4.68 4.84 -15.39
C ARG A 91 -3.82 3.57 -15.51
N LEU A 92 -2.77 3.44 -14.72
CA LEU A 92 -1.91 2.26 -14.69
C LEU A 92 -2.67 1.02 -14.22
N LEU A 93 -3.40 1.09 -13.11
CA LEU A 93 -4.11 -0.07 -12.56
C LEU A 93 -5.19 -0.59 -13.52
N ARG A 94 -5.92 0.31 -14.19
CA ARG A 94 -6.88 -0.08 -15.23
C ARG A 94 -6.20 -0.72 -16.44
N PHE A 95 -5.06 -0.16 -16.87
CA PHE A 95 -4.26 -0.76 -17.95
C PHE A 95 -3.82 -2.18 -17.58
N LEU A 96 -3.26 -2.38 -16.39
CA LEU A 96 -2.81 -3.69 -15.93
C LEU A 96 -3.97 -4.68 -15.84
N GLN A 97 -5.10 -4.27 -15.24
CA GLN A 97 -6.29 -5.11 -15.11
C GLN A 97 -6.84 -5.57 -16.46
N ALA A 98 -6.81 -4.70 -17.48
CA ALA A 98 -7.35 -5.00 -18.80
C ALA A 98 -6.39 -5.79 -19.70
N ASN A 99 -5.08 -5.63 -19.55
CA ASN A 99 -4.11 -6.07 -20.55
C ASN A 99 -3.08 -7.11 -20.02
N VAL A 100 -2.96 -7.28 -18.71
CA VAL A 100 -1.88 -8.08 -18.12
C VAL A 100 -2.43 -9.06 -17.09
N ARG A 101 -2.12 -10.35 -17.26
CA ARG A 101 -2.45 -11.41 -16.30
C ARG A 101 -1.31 -11.63 -15.30
N ASN A 102 -1.64 -12.19 -14.14
CA ASN A 102 -0.69 -12.67 -13.13
C ASN A 102 0.30 -11.59 -12.67
N VAL A 103 -0.25 -10.41 -12.36
CA VAL A 103 0.51 -9.26 -11.86
C VAL A 103 0.61 -9.33 -10.33
N VAL A 104 1.82 -9.12 -9.80
CA VAL A 104 2.07 -8.93 -8.37
C VAL A 104 3.03 -7.75 -8.20
N PHE A 105 2.72 -6.84 -7.28
CA PHE A 105 3.63 -5.76 -6.89
C PHE A 105 4.47 -6.18 -5.68
N LEU A 106 5.76 -5.82 -5.71
CA LEU A 106 6.67 -5.89 -4.57
C LEU A 106 7.22 -4.49 -4.32
N SER A 107 7.13 -4.02 -3.08
CA SER A 107 7.58 -2.67 -2.72
C SER A 107 8.15 -2.59 -1.32
N THR A 108 8.75 -1.44 -1.00
CA THR A 108 9.38 -1.17 0.30
C THR A 108 8.95 0.22 0.82
N ASP A 109 9.89 1.06 1.24
CA ASP A 109 9.74 2.44 1.75
C ASP A 109 8.93 2.63 3.04
N THR A 110 7.75 2.02 3.18
CA THR A 110 6.83 2.28 4.31
C THR A 110 7.29 1.70 5.65
N HIS A 111 8.43 0.99 5.69
CA HIS A 111 8.99 0.40 6.90
C HIS A 111 8.01 -0.54 7.65
N ALA A 112 7.20 -1.27 6.91
CA ALA A 112 6.25 -2.24 7.41
C ALA A 112 6.11 -3.43 6.46
N ASN A 113 5.52 -4.52 6.94
CA ASN A 113 5.05 -5.62 6.09
C ASN A 113 3.55 -5.50 5.86
N PHE A 114 3.17 -4.90 4.74
CA PHE A 114 1.77 -4.67 4.35
C PHE A 114 1.40 -5.49 3.13
N VAL A 115 0.32 -6.25 3.25
CA VAL A 115 -0.20 -7.05 2.14
C VAL A 115 -1.68 -6.81 1.95
N ASN A 116 -2.02 -6.30 0.77
CA ASN A 116 -3.39 -6.02 0.40
C ASN A 116 -3.59 -6.15 -1.10
N GLU A 117 -4.85 -6.26 -1.51
CA GLU A 117 -5.22 -6.04 -2.89
C GLU A 117 -5.03 -4.56 -3.24
N VAL A 118 -4.44 -4.27 -4.39
CA VAL A 118 -4.27 -2.92 -4.91
C VAL A 118 -5.59 -2.47 -5.52
N ARG A 119 -6.48 -1.90 -4.71
CA ARG A 119 -7.82 -1.49 -5.17
C ARG A 119 -7.78 -0.18 -5.96
N LEU A 120 -8.76 -0.01 -6.86
CA LEU A 120 -9.04 1.27 -7.52
C LEU A 120 -9.70 2.25 -6.53
N ARG A 121 -10.56 1.72 -5.65
CA ARG A 121 -11.19 2.42 -4.54
C ARG A 121 -11.27 1.49 -3.33
N THR A 122 -11.11 2.01 -2.12
CA THR A 122 -11.20 1.25 -0.88
C THR A 122 -12.25 1.85 0.07
N LEU A 123 -12.13 3.14 0.41
CA LEU A 123 -12.99 3.83 1.38
C LEU A 123 -13.83 4.94 0.76
N GLU A 124 -13.63 5.23 -0.52
CA GLU A 124 -14.39 6.22 -1.26
C GLU A 124 -15.86 5.76 -1.45
N ALA A 125 -16.73 6.71 -1.80
CA ALA A 125 -18.13 6.44 -2.05
C ALA A 125 -18.32 5.33 -3.12
N GLY A 126 -19.30 4.44 -2.88
CA GLY A 126 -19.55 3.27 -3.71
C GLY A 126 -18.76 2.01 -3.29
N GLY A 127 -17.93 2.11 -2.25
CA GLY A 127 -17.28 0.95 -1.64
C GLY A 127 -16.05 0.43 -2.40
N PRO A 128 -15.44 -0.66 -1.91
CA PRO A 128 -14.19 -1.17 -2.44
C PRO A 128 -14.36 -1.74 -3.85
N VAL A 129 -13.45 -1.36 -4.76
CA VAL A 129 -13.35 -1.88 -6.13
C VAL A 129 -11.98 -2.52 -6.33
N GLY A 130 -11.98 -3.86 -6.34
CA GLY A 130 -10.77 -4.68 -6.49
C GLY A 130 -10.21 -4.68 -7.92
N THR A 131 -8.89 -4.85 -8.02
CA THR A 131 -8.20 -5.09 -9.31
C THR A 131 -7.88 -6.57 -9.54
N GLY A 132 -7.91 -7.39 -8.48
CA GLY A 132 -7.37 -8.73 -8.44
C GLY A 132 -5.83 -8.79 -8.35
N ILE A 133 -5.15 -7.63 -8.31
CA ILE A 133 -3.69 -7.50 -8.22
C ILE A 133 -3.32 -7.29 -6.75
N PHE A 134 -2.31 -8.00 -6.28
CA PHE A 134 -1.82 -7.88 -4.90
C PHE A 134 -0.47 -7.17 -4.85
N GLU A 135 -0.27 -6.40 -3.78
CA GLU A 135 1.01 -5.85 -3.42
C GLU A 135 1.49 -6.46 -2.10
N VAL A 136 2.78 -6.81 -2.06
CA VAL A 136 3.49 -7.18 -0.84
C VAL A 136 4.57 -6.14 -0.58
N VAL A 137 4.32 -5.29 0.41
CA VAL A 137 5.31 -4.37 0.98
C VAL A 137 6.12 -5.13 2.01
N THR A 138 7.43 -4.95 2.03
CA THR A 138 8.32 -5.56 3.02
C THR A 138 9.40 -4.58 3.49
N GLY A 139 9.94 -4.84 4.67
CA GLY A 139 10.93 -4.00 5.32
C GLY A 139 10.45 -3.44 6.65
N PRO A 140 11.32 -2.71 7.37
CA PRO A 140 12.67 -2.33 6.97
C PRO A 140 13.74 -3.34 7.41
N VAL A 141 14.94 -3.29 6.82
CA VAL A 141 16.09 -4.06 7.34
C VAL A 141 16.88 -3.25 8.38
N ALA A 142 17.09 -1.95 8.14
CA ALA A 142 18.07 -1.15 8.89
C ALA A 142 17.64 0.31 9.14
N THR A 143 16.34 0.56 9.24
CA THR A 143 15.76 1.86 9.62
C THR A 143 14.58 1.65 10.54
N LYS A 144 14.12 2.69 11.23
CA LYS A 144 13.00 2.59 12.19
C LYS A 144 11.80 1.96 11.50
N THR A 145 11.11 1.10 12.24
CA THR A 145 9.84 0.52 11.79
C THR A 145 8.78 1.62 11.71
N GLN A 146 7.78 1.42 10.85
CA GLN A 146 6.69 2.37 10.69
C GLN A 146 6.02 2.70 12.02
N ASP A 147 5.87 1.68 12.87
CA ASP A 147 5.30 1.81 14.20
C ASP A 147 6.03 2.86 15.05
N VAL A 148 7.36 2.73 15.11
CA VAL A 148 8.24 3.65 15.85
C VAL A 148 8.21 5.05 15.22
N GLU A 149 8.20 5.15 13.88
CA GLU A 149 8.15 6.45 13.20
C GLU A 149 6.82 7.18 13.44
N VAL A 150 5.69 6.45 13.48
CA VAL A 150 4.38 7.02 13.82
C VAL A 150 4.39 7.53 15.26
N ASP A 151 4.90 6.73 16.20
CA ASP A 151 4.97 7.11 17.61
C ASP A 151 5.81 8.37 17.83
N GLU A 152 6.96 8.48 17.15
CA GLU A 152 7.81 9.66 17.19
C GLU A 152 7.15 10.88 16.54
N THR A 153 6.50 10.69 15.39
CA THR A 153 5.81 11.77 14.67
C THR A 153 4.64 12.34 15.47
N LEU A 154 3.89 11.48 16.16
CA LEU A 154 2.74 11.87 16.98
C LEU A 154 3.13 12.20 18.43
N GLY A 155 4.40 12.01 18.80
CA GLY A 155 4.91 12.27 20.14
C GLY A 155 4.28 11.38 21.23
N ARG A 156 3.81 10.18 20.87
CA ARG A 156 3.08 9.31 21.79
C ARG A 156 3.30 7.84 21.44
N VAL A 157 3.76 7.07 22.43
CA VAL A 157 4.05 5.64 22.31
C VAL A 157 2.76 4.82 22.18
N GLY A 158 2.79 3.78 21.33
CA GLY A 158 1.70 2.82 21.10
C GLY A 158 0.68 3.24 20.03
N PHE A 159 0.94 4.33 19.33
CA PHE A 159 0.04 4.86 18.30
C PHE A 159 0.18 4.14 16.97
N GLY A 160 1.38 3.76 16.58
CA GLY A 160 1.58 2.88 15.42
C GLY A 160 0.73 1.60 15.57
N SER A 161 0.83 0.93 16.72
CA SER A 161 0.09 -0.29 17.03
C SER A 161 -1.42 -0.04 17.04
N ALA A 162 -1.85 1.13 17.55
CA ALA A 162 -3.25 1.51 17.53
C ALA A 162 -3.79 1.66 16.09
N ILE A 163 -3.06 2.35 15.20
CA ILE A 163 -3.47 2.53 13.78
C ILE A 163 -3.65 1.17 13.10
N VAL A 164 -2.74 0.22 13.34
CA VAL A 164 -2.86 -1.14 12.79
C VAL A 164 -4.20 -1.76 13.17
N ASN A 165 -4.55 -1.72 14.46
CA ASN A 165 -5.73 -2.37 15.00
C ASN A 165 -7.05 -1.68 14.65
N ILE A 166 -7.06 -0.34 14.59
CA ILE A 166 -8.30 0.42 14.37
C ILE A 166 -8.53 0.82 12.91
N PHE A 167 -7.52 0.69 12.04
CA PHE A 167 -7.64 1.13 10.65
C PHE A 167 -7.02 0.21 9.60
N TYR A 168 -5.79 -0.27 9.75
CA TYR A 168 -5.20 -1.12 8.69
C TYR A 168 -5.83 -2.51 8.63
N LYS A 169 -6.08 -3.15 9.78
CA LYS A 169 -6.69 -4.48 9.86
C LYS A 169 -8.21 -4.51 9.64
N PRO A 170 -9.01 -3.57 10.19
CA PRO A 170 -10.46 -3.59 9.98
C PRO A 170 -10.82 -3.49 8.50
N ALA A 171 -11.84 -4.23 8.06
CA ALA A 171 -12.29 -4.21 6.67
C ALA A 171 -13.04 -2.90 6.32
N PRO A 172 -13.12 -2.51 5.03
CA PRO A 172 -13.98 -1.43 4.59
C PRO A 172 -15.45 -1.65 5.04
N PRO A 173 -16.18 -0.61 5.45
CA PRO A 173 -15.80 0.81 5.40
C PRO A 173 -15.03 1.29 6.65
N ARG A 174 -14.76 0.42 7.64
CA ARG A 174 -14.12 0.82 8.91
C ARG A 174 -12.60 0.97 8.81
N GLY A 175 -11.98 0.36 7.80
CA GLY A 175 -10.55 0.38 7.60
C GLY A 175 -10.14 -0.20 6.25
N VAL A 176 -8.84 -0.40 6.04
CA VAL A 176 -8.26 -0.82 4.75
C VAL A 176 -8.51 -2.30 4.46
N GLY A 177 -8.60 -3.13 5.50
CA GLY A 177 -8.80 -4.58 5.38
C GLY A 177 -7.56 -5.31 4.88
N MET A 178 -6.38 -4.94 5.39
CA MET A 178 -5.12 -5.58 4.98
C MET A 178 -5.08 -7.05 5.41
N ARG A 179 -4.63 -7.91 4.49
CA ARG A 179 -4.39 -9.34 4.78
C ARG A 179 -3.27 -9.51 5.78
N CYS A 180 -2.23 -8.69 5.67
CA CYS A 180 -1.22 -8.53 6.70
C CYS A 180 -0.92 -7.06 6.95
N ALA A 181 -0.80 -6.68 8.23
CA ALA A 181 -0.26 -5.40 8.67
C ALA A 181 0.70 -5.61 9.86
N ALA A 182 1.94 -6.03 9.59
CA ALA A 182 2.99 -6.13 10.60
C ALA A 182 3.93 -4.91 10.50
N ALA A 183 3.60 -3.86 11.27
CA ALA A 183 4.23 -2.54 11.19
C ALA A 183 5.49 -2.38 12.04
N ASN A 184 5.76 -3.30 12.99
CA ASN A 184 6.85 -3.21 13.94
C ASN A 184 7.83 -4.40 13.88
N VAL A 185 8.23 -4.82 12.67
CA VAL A 185 9.14 -5.96 12.49
C VAL A 185 10.19 -5.65 11.43
N TYR A 186 11.47 -5.71 11.81
CA TYR A 186 12.57 -5.68 10.86
C TYR A 186 12.57 -6.95 10.00
N SER A 187 12.62 -6.78 8.68
CA SER A 187 12.27 -7.85 7.75
C SER A 187 12.84 -7.70 6.34
N TYR A 188 12.77 -8.80 5.61
CA TYR A 188 12.93 -8.89 4.15
C TYR A 188 11.90 -9.90 3.61
N ALA A 189 11.77 -10.06 2.30
CA ALA A 189 10.90 -11.08 1.71
C ALA A 189 11.69 -12.09 0.86
N GLU A 190 11.34 -13.37 1.00
CA GLU A 190 11.74 -14.42 0.07
C GLU A 190 10.63 -14.63 -0.97
N VAL A 191 10.99 -14.61 -2.26
CA VAL A 191 10.06 -14.86 -3.37
C VAL A 191 10.45 -16.17 -4.06
N ARG A 192 9.48 -17.09 -4.20
CA ARG A 192 9.62 -18.33 -4.97
C ARG A 192 8.64 -18.33 -6.12
N VAL A 193 9.10 -18.60 -7.33
CA VAL A 193 8.27 -18.57 -8.54
C VAL A 193 8.38 -19.88 -9.29
N SER A 194 7.25 -20.40 -9.74
CA SER A 194 7.13 -21.50 -10.71
C SER A 194 6.10 -21.12 -11.79
N GLY A 195 5.93 -21.98 -12.81
CA GLY A 195 4.90 -21.78 -13.82
C GLY A 195 3.47 -21.80 -13.25
N ALA A 196 3.25 -22.40 -12.08
CA ALA A 196 1.92 -22.48 -11.46
C ALA A 196 1.69 -21.43 -10.38
N ASN A 197 2.72 -21.14 -9.57
CA ASN A 197 2.58 -20.36 -8.35
C ASN A 197 3.70 -19.34 -8.18
N LEU A 198 3.36 -18.18 -7.63
CA LEU A 198 4.29 -17.22 -7.04
C LEU A 198 4.00 -17.14 -5.55
N THR A 199 5.01 -17.40 -4.72
CA THR A 199 4.92 -17.33 -3.26
C THR A 199 5.82 -16.22 -2.73
N VAL A 200 5.27 -15.32 -1.93
CA VAL A 200 6.05 -14.31 -1.19
C VAL A 200 5.99 -14.62 0.30
N THR A 201 7.14 -14.73 0.94
CA THR A 201 7.28 -15.05 2.37
C THR A 201 8.06 -13.94 3.07
N PRO A 202 7.38 -13.01 3.77
CA PRO A 202 8.04 -12.06 4.66
C PRO A 202 8.78 -12.80 5.79
N LYS A 203 10.04 -12.47 5.99
CA LYS A 203 10.92 -13.06 7.01
C LYS A 203 11.51 -11.98 7.90
N ASP A 204 11.59 -12.28 9.19
CA ASP A 204 12.30 -11.46 10.17
C ASP A 204 13.83 -11.59 10.01
N LEU A 205 14.59 -10.85 10.81
CA LEU A 205 16.06 -10.86 10.80
C LEU A 205 16.67 -12.24 11.10
N ASN A 206 15.92 -13.16 11.70
CA ASN A 206 16.35 -14.54 11.98
C ASN A 206 15.92 -15.52 10.88
N GLY A 207 15.32 -15.03 9.79
CA GLY A 207 14.80 -15.85 8.70
C GLY A 207 13.49 -16.57 9.02
N LYS A 208 12.82 -16.24 10.14
CA LYS A 208 11.52 -16.81 10.52
C LYS A 208 10.40 -16.00 9.88
N LEU A 209 9.24 -16.64 9.67
CA LEU A 209 8.06 -15.95 9.15
C LEU A 209 7.67 -14.75 10.02
N VAL A 210 7.46 -13.59 9.40
CA VAL A 210 6.96 -12.39 10.09
C VAL A 210 5.59 -12.67 10.71
N ARG A 211 5.36 -12.11 11.90
CA ARG A 211 4.07 -12.14 12.59
C ARG A 211 3.57 -10.72 12.83
N GLU A 212 2.26 -10.56 12.77
CA GLU A 212 1.60 -9.36 13.27
C GLU A 212 1.73 -9.29 14.80
N GLU A 213 1.52 -8.11 15.38
CA GLU A 213 1.50 -7.93 16.85
C GLU A 213 0.45 -8.81 17.54
N SER A 214 -0.65 -9.13 16.82
CA SER A 214 -1.68 -10.07 17.26
C SER A 214 -1.18 -11.53 17.39
N GLY A 215 0.03 -11.82 16.91
CA GLY A 215 0.59 -13.17 16.78
C GLY A 215 0.22 -13.89 15.47
N ALA A 216 -0.69 -13.34 14.67
CA ALA A 216 -1.11 -13.92 13.40
C ALA A 216 0.06 -13.99 12.39
N PRO A 217 0.15 -15.06 11.58
CA PRO A 217 1.20 -15.17 10.58
C PRO A 217 0.99 -14.19 9.41
N CYS A 218 2.05 -13.48 9.01
CA CYS A 218 2.06 -12.62 7.84
C CYS A 218 2.50 -13.40 6.58
N GLY A 219 1.62 -14.27 6.07
CA GLY A 219 1.90 -15.15 4.92
C GLY A 219 2.28 -16.58 5.33
N PRO A 220 2.96 -17.37 4.47
CA PRO A 220 3.31 -17.05 3.08
C PRO A 220 2.09 -16.70 2.22
N PHE A 221 2.26 -15.78 1.26
CA PHE A 221 1.22 -15.42 0.29
C PHE A 221 1.45 -16.18 -1.00
N VAL A 222 0.54 -17.09 -1.34
CA VAL A 222 0.61 -17.89 -2.56
C VAL A 222 -0.40 -17.35 -3.58
N PHE A 223 0.09 -16.99 -4.76
CA PHE A 223 -0.70 -16.56 -5.89
C PHE A 223 -0.65 -17.66 -6.96
N GLY A 224 -1.81 -18.07 -7.47
CA GLY A 224 -1.91 -19.02 -8.58
C GLY A 224 -2.02 -18.31 -9.92
N ALA A 225 -1.41 -18.88 -10.96
CA ALA A 225 -1.50 -18.38 -12.32
C ALA A 225 -2.93 -18.53 -12.87
N ARG A 226 -3.34 -17.54 -13.69
CA ARG A 226 -4.60 -17.46 -14.45
C ARG A 226 -4.31 -17.33 -15.95
#